data_AF-A0A1G6Z0D5-F1
#
_entry.id   AF-A0A1G6Z0D5-F1
#
_cell.length_a   1.000
_cell.length_b   1.000
_cell.length_c   1.000
_cell.angle_alpha   90.00
_cell.angle_beta   90.00
_cell.angle_gamma   90.00
#
_symmetry.space_group_name_H-M   'P 1'
#
loop_
_entity.id
_entity.type
_entity.pdbx_description
1 polymer ?
#
loop_
_entity_poly.entity_id
_entity_poly.type
_entity_poly.pdbx_seq_one_letter_code
_entity_poly.pdbx_strand_id
1 'polypeptide(L)' 'MVTLRIPNAQDRVALAEIELCGELMIAASAAGEERLSPDRIDEVLDVGGVECWTTVPRQGPHRS' A
#
# COMPACT_ATOMS: atom_id res chain seq x y z
N MET A 1 -24.63 2.72 18.07
CA MET A 1 -25.50 2.67 16.89
C MET A 1 -24.91 3.62 15.85
N VAL A 2 -24.41 3.10 14.72
CA VAL A 2 -23.82 3.93 13.65
C VAL A 2 -24.94 4.35 12.71
N THR A 3 -25.11 5.66 12.51
CA THR A 3 -26.06 6.21 11.54
C THR A 3 -25.33 6.36 10.20
N LEU A 4 -25.66 5.51 9.23
CA LEU A 4 -25.16 5.66 7.86
C LEU A 4 -25.92 6.79 7.17
N ARG A 5 -25.20 7.86 6.81
CA ARG A 5 -25.73 8.99 6.04
C ARG A 5 -25.69 8.68 4.55
N ILE A 6 -26.60 9.30 3.77
CA ILE A 6 -26.55 9.21 2.31
C ILE A 6 -25.28 9.91 1.82
N PRO A 7 -24.46 9.28 0.95
CA PRO A 7 -23.26 9.89 0.39
C PRO A 7 -23.61 11.15 -0.40
N ASN A 8 -22.96 12.26 -0.05
CA ASN A 8 -23.07 13.51 -0.81
C ASN A 8 -22.16 13.48 -2.05
N ALA A 9 -22.19 14.54 -2.86
CA ALA A 9 -21.39 14.63 -4.07
C ALA A 9 -19.87 14.47 -3.81
N GLN A 10 -19.35 15.03 -2.72
CA GLN A 10 -17.94 14.88 -2.34
C GLN A 10 -17.61 13.44 -1.93
N ASP A 11 -18.52 12.78 -1.19
CA ASP A 11 -18.35 11.37 -0.82
C ASP A 11 -18.26 10.48 -2.08
N ARG A 12 -19.03 10.79 -3.14
CA ARG A 12 -18.96 10.06 -4.42
C ARG A 12 -17.67 10.32 -5.19
N VAL A 13 -17.18 11.56 -5.20
CA VAL A 13 -15.89 11.91 -5.82
C VAL A 13 -14.75 11.18 -5.11
N ALA A 14 -14.74 11.19 -3.78
CA ALA A 14 -13.75 10.46 -2.99
C ALA A 14 -13.77 8.95 -3.27
N LEU A 15 -14.95 8.34 -3.37
CA LEU A 15 -15.09 6.93 -3.74
C LEU A 15 -14.53 6.64 -5.13
N ALA A 16 -14.80 7.50 -6.12
CA ALA A 16 -14.25 7.36 -7.47
C ALA A 16 -12.73 7.51 -7.51
N GLU A 17 -12.17 8.41 -6.69
CA GLU A 17 -10.72 8.59 -6.56
C GLU A 17 -10.06 7.37 -5.91
N ILE A 18 -10.67 6.79 -4.88
CA ILE A 18 -10.19 5.56 -4.24
C ILE A 18 -10.17 4.40 -5.25
N GLU A 19 -11.24 4.25 -6.03
CA GLU A 19 -11.34 3.22 -7.07
C GLU A 19 -10.26 3.40 -8.14
N LEU A 20 -10.07 4.62 -8.64
CA LEU A 20 -9.00 4.94 -9.59
C LEU A 20 -7.61 4.68 -9.01
N CYS A 21 -7.36 5.07 -7.76
CA CYS A 21 -6.08 4.83 -7.10
C CYS A 21 -5.80 3.33 -6.97
N GLY A 22 -6.81 2.52 -6.62
CA GLY A 22 -6.68 1.07 -6.54
C GLY A 22 -6.27 0.44 -7.87
N GLU A 23 -6.94 0.81 -8.95
CA GLU A 23 -6.62 0.33 -10.30
C GLU A 23 -5.18 0.72 -10.72
N LEU A 24 -4.75 1.95 -10.41
CA LEU A 24 -3.39 2.40 -10.71
C LEU A 24 -2.32 1.65 -9.88
N MET A 25 -2.59 1.32 -8.61
CA MET A 25 -1.68 0.51 -7.80
C MET A 25 -1.52 -0.89 -8.37
N ILE A 26 -2.61 -1.51 -8.82
CA ILE A 26 -2.58 -2.83 -9.45
C ILE A 26 -1.82 -2.76 -10.78
N ALA A 27 -2.12 -1.79 -11.63
CA ALA A 27 -1.42 -1.59 -12.90
C ALA A 27 0.08 -1.34 -12.70
N ALA A 28 0.46 -0.52 -11.73
CA ALA A 28 1.86 -0.27 -11.38
C ALA A 28 2.55 -1.51 -10.80
N SER A 29 1.87 -2.30 -9.97
CA SER A 29 2.42 -3.55 -9.44
C SER A 29 2.53 -4.65 -10.50
N ALA A 30 1.71 -4.61 -11.55
CA ALA A 30 1.74 -5.55 -12.66
C ALA A 30 2.68 -5.09 -13.79
N ALA A 31 3.01 -3.79 -13.84
CA ALA A 31 4.11 -3.28 -14.63
C ALA A 31 5.38 -3.95 -14.10
N GLY A 32 6.12 -4.63 -14.99
CA GLY A 32 7.29 -5.45 -14.67
C GLY A 32 8.52 -4.65 -14.24
N GLU A 33 8.31 -3.54 -13.53
CA GLU A 33 9.34 -2.72 -12.93
C GLU A 33 10.12 -3.55 -11.90
N GLU A 34 11.43 -3.34 -11.83
CA GLU A 34 12.26 -3.99 -10.81
C GLU A 34 11.79 -3.59 -9.41
N ARG A 35 11.78 -4.54 -8.48
CA ARG A 35 11.44 -4.27 -7.09
C ARG A 35 12.45 -3.26 -6.54
N LEU A 36 11.97 -2.24 -5.84
CA LEU A 36 12.86 -1.32 -5.13
C LEU A 36 13.82 -2.11 -4.22
N SER A 37 15.08 -1.69 -4.17
CA SER A 37 16.02 -2.27 -3.21
C SER A 37 15.56 -1.98 -1.77
N PRO A 38 15.90 -2.84 -0.80
CA PRO A 38 15.56 -2.59 0.60
C PRO A 38 16.01 -1.21 1.09
N ASP A 39 17.23 -0.78 0.77
CA ASP A 39 17.75 0.54 1.17
C ASP A 39 16.91 1.68 0.59
N ARG A 40 16.42 1.55 -0.66
CA ARG A 40 15.57 2.56 -1.30
C ARG A 40 14.16 2.55 -0.74
N ILE A 41 13.65 1.39 -0.31
CA ILE A 41 12.38 1.27 0.40
C ILE A 41 12.48 1.99 1.75
N ASP A 42 13.55 1.77 2.51
CA ASP A 42 13.76 2.41 3.81
C ASP A 42 13.89 3.94 3.69
N GLU A 43 14.57 4.43 2.65
CA GLU A 43 14.67 5.86 2.32
C GLU A 43 13.30 6.47 1.97
N VAL A 44 12.49 5.80 1.15
CA VAL A 44 11.17 6.29 0.74
C VAL A 44 10.17 6.26 1.90
N LEU A 45 10.25 5.25 2.76
CA LEU A 45 9.36 5.09 3.92
C LEU A 45 9.81 5.86 5.16
N ASP A 46 10.98 6.53 5.11
CA ASP A 46 11.57 7.27 6.25
C ASP A 46 11.58 6.44 7.55
N VAL A 47 11.90 5.14 7.44
CA VAL A 47 11.81 4.17 8.56
C VAL A 47 12.90 4.41 9.62
N GLY A 48 13.79 5.38 9.42
CA GLY A 48 14.82 5.77 10.39
C GLY A 48 14.28 6.33 11.72
N GLY A 49 12.99 6.65 11.80
CA GLY A 49 12.34 7.21 13.00
C GLY A 49 11.23 6.37 13.62
N VAL A 50 10.77 5.29 12.97
CA VAL A 50 9.72 4.41 13.49
C VAL A 50 10.30 3.03 13.69
N GLU A 51 10.45 2.68 14.97
CA GLU A 51 10.75 1.35 15.48
C GLU A 51 10.23 0.29 14.51
N CYS A 52 11.18 -0.37 13.83
CA CYS A 52 11.07 -1.67 13.19
C CYS A 52 9.63 -2.15 13.22
N TRP A 53 8.86 -1.84 12.15
CA TRP A 53 7.64 -2.56 11.82
C TRP A 53 7.94 -4.02 12.12
N THR A 54 7.36 -4.53 13.21
CA THR A 54 7.91 -5.67 13.92
C THR A 54 7.85 -6.88 13.01
N THR A 55 9.02 -7.25 12.49
CA THR A 55 9.42 -8.56 11.95
C THR A 55 8.27 -9.49 11.56
N VAL A 56 7.79 -9.39 10.31
CA VAL A 56 7.25 -10.58 9.65
C VAL A 56 8.47 -11.46 9.35
N PRO A 57 8.58 -12.68 9.93
CA PRO A 57 9.72 -13.54 9.66
C PRO A 57 9.74 -13.85 8.17
N ARG A 58 10.84 -13.47 7.50
CA ARG A 58 11.14 -13.91 6.13
C ARG A 58 11.14 -15.43 6.15
N GLN A 59 10.17 -16.02 5.46
CA GLN A 59 10.08 -17.47 5.27
C GLN A 59 11.46 -17.95 4.78
N GLY A 60 12.05 -18.88 5.53
CA GLY A 60 13.39 -19.41 5.27
C GLY A 60 13.49 -20.08 3.90
N PRO A 61 14.71 -20.43 3.46
CA PRO A 61 14.93 -20.97 2.13
C PRO A 61 14.09 -22.24 1.94
N HIS A 62 13.32 -22.26 0.85
CA HIS A 62 12.59 -23.44 0.38
C HIS A 62 13.59 -24.59 0.26
N ARG A 63 13.65 -25.45 1.29
CA ARG A 63 14.50 -26.63 1.30
C ARG A 63 13.82 -27.69 0.43
N SER A 64 14.54 -28.09 -0.62
CA SER A 64 14.23 -29.22 -1.51
C SER A 64 14.10 -30.54 -0.77
#